data_AF-T1A411-F1
#
_entry.id   AF-T1A411-F1
#
_cell.length_a   1.000
_cell.length_b   1.000
_cell.length_c   1.000
_cell.angle_alpha   90.00
_cell.angle_beta   90.00
_cell.angle_gamma   90.00
#
_symmetry.space_group_name_H-M   'P 1'
#
loop_
_entity.id
_entity.type
_entity.pdbx_description
1 polymer ?
#
loop_
_entity_poly.entity_id
_entity_poly.type
_entity_poly.pdbx_seq_one_letter_code
_entity_poly.pdbx_strand_id
1 'polypeptide(L)' 'MGASMASKNIESVLQETRTFEPPAQFTARTRLKAADLERLRRHAESDYTGFWAQLAREEIVWRTP' A
#
# COMPACT_ATOMS: atom_id res chain seq x y z
N MET A 1 -51.73 1.45 1.43
CA MET A 1 -50.64 1.76 2.38
C MET A 1 -49.43 0.92 1.99
N GLY A 2 -48.35 1.54 1.54
CA GLY A 2 -47.11 0.85 1.20
C GLY A 2 -46.03 1.90 1.01
N ALA A 3 -45.37 2.27 2.09
CA ALA A 3 -44.35 3.29 2.10
C ALA A 3 -43.20 2.86 1.16
N SER A 4 -42.90 3.68 0.15
CA SER A 4 -41.63 3.62 -0.56
C SER A 4 -40.54 4.02 0.44
N MET A 5 -39.97 3.01 1.11
CA MET A 5 -38.73 3.16 1.84
C MET A 5 -37.64 3.38 0.81
N ALA A 6 -37.43 4.64 0.43
CA ALA A 6 -36.26 5.06 -0.32
C ALA A 6 -35.03 4.42 0.32
N SER A 7 -34.38 3.57 -0.46
CA SER A 7 -33.21 2.79 -0.12
C SER A 7 -32.22 3.67 0.66
N LYS A 8 -31.99 3.34 1.94
CA LYS A 8 -30.96 3.98 2.78
C LYS A 8 -29.57 3.51 2.36
N ASN A 9 -29.23 3.58 1.08
CA ASN A 9 -27.90 3.26 0.56
C ASN A 9 -27.31 4.52 -0.06
N ILE A 10 -26.07 4.86 0.33
CA ILE A 10 -25.29 5.87 -0.39
C ILE A 10 -24.81 5.20 -1.69
N GLU A 11 -25.42 5.57 -2.81
CA GLU A 11 -24.99 5.13 -4.13
C GLU A 11 -24.20 6.23 -4.82
N SER A 12 -22.92 5.99 -5.07
CA SER A 12 -22.10 6.89 -5.88
C SER A 12 -22.45 6.69 -7.36
N VAL A 13 -23.22 7.63 -7.92
CA VAL A 13 -23.64 7.60 -9.33
C VAL A 13 -22.48 7.92 -10.28
N LEU A 14 -21.50 8.70 -9.80
CA LEU A 14 -20.26 9.01 -10.49
C LEU A 14 -19.11 8.26 -9.83
N GLN A 15 -18.47 7.37 -10.58
CA GLN A 15 -17.26 6.66 -10.17
C GLN A 15 -16.07 7.27 -10.88
N GLU A 16 -15.26 8.01 -10.12
CA GLU A 16 -14.03 8.61 -10.63
C GLU A 16 -12.89 7.58 -10.62
N THR A 17 -12.28 7.34 -11.79
CA THR A 17 -11.21 6.34 -11.96
C THR A 17 -9.89 6.93 -12.45
N ARG A 18 -9.76 8.27 -12.51
CA ARG A 18 -8.52 8.93 -12.91
C ARG A 18 -7.36 8.53 -12.00
N THR A 19 -6.27 8.11 -12.65
CA THR A 19 -4.98 7.84 -12.04
C THR A 19 -3.98 8.91 -12.47
N PHE A 20 -3.16 9.38 -11.54
CA PHE A 20 -2.11 10.37 -11.80
C PHE A 20 -0.75 9.73 -11.55
N GLU A 21 -0.10 9.29 -12.63
CA GLU A 21 1.23 8.71 -12.55
C GLU A 21 2.28 9.74 -12.09
N PRO A 22 3.25 9.35 -11.25
CA PRO A 22 4.33 10.24 -10.86
C PRO A 22 5.18 10.65 -12.08
N PRO A 23 5.68 11.90 -12.13
CA PRO A 23 6.54 12.35 -13.22
C PRO A 23 7.81 11.49 -13.37
N ALA A 24 8.27 11.28 -14.61
CA ALA A 24 9.45 10.43 -14.90
C ALA A 24 10.73 10.87 -14.16
N GLN A 25 10.93 12.18 -13.99
CA GLN A 25 12.07 12.72 -13.24
C GLN A 25 12.04 12.33 -11.76
N PHE A 26 10.85 12.16 -11.19
CA PHE A 26 10.66 11.72 -9.82
C PHE A 26 10.97 10.22 -9.72
N THR A 27 10.36 9.40 -10.59
CA THR A 27 10.55 7.94 -10.59
C THR A 27 12.01 7.54 -10.87
N ALA A 28 12.75 8.31 -11.66
CA ALA A 28 14.18 8.07 -11.90
C ALA A 28 15.02 8.15 -10.62
N ARG A 29 14.68 9.06 -9.69
CA ARG A 29 15.46 9.35 -8.48
C ARG A 29 14.99 8.64 -7.22
N THR A 30 13.94 7.81 -7.31
CA THR A 30 13.45 7.07 -6.15
C THR A 30 14.48 6.05 -5.67
N ARG A 31 14.59 5.93 -4.35
CA ARG A 31 15.40 4.89 -3.68
C ARG A 31 14.77 3.50 -3.81
N LEU A 32 13.46 3.45 -4.02
CA LEU A 32 12.69 2.22 -4.15
C LEU A 32 12.01 2.22 -5.52
N LYS A 33 12.23 1.17 -6.31
CA LYS A 33 11.55 0.96 -7.59
C LYS A 33 10.35 0.03 -7.40
N ALA A 34 9.46 0.00 -8.39
CA ALA A 34 8.26 -0.86 -8.33
C ALA A 34 8.63 -2.35 -8.13
N ALA A 35 9.66 -2.83 -8.82
CA ALA A 35 10.13 -4.21 -8.67
C ALA A 35 10.66 -4.51 -7.25
N ASP A 36 11.31 -3.54 -6.60
CA ASP A 36 11.77 -3.69 -5.21
C ASP A 36 10.59 -3.76 -4.26
N LEU A 37 9.60 -2.89 -4.44
CA LEU A 37 8.38 -2.88 -3.63
C LEU A 37 7.62 -4.21 -3.75
N GLU A 38 7.46 -4.74 -4.96
CA GLU A 38 6.82 -6.03 -5.19
C GLU A 38 7.59 -7.19 -4.53
N ARG A 39 8.93 -7.13 -4.52
CA ARG A 39 9.75 -8.12 -3.81
C ARG A 39 9.56 -8.03 -2.30
N LEU A 40 9.53 -6.81 -1.74
CA LEU A 40 9.30 -6.59 -0.30
C LEU A 40 7.92 -7.10 0.12
N ARG A 41 6.89 -6.82 -0.68
CA ARG A 41 5.52 -7.31 -0.45
C ARG A 41 5.46 -8.83 -0.40
N ARG A 42 6.02 -9.50 -1.42
CA ARG A 42 6.07 -10.98 -1.43
C ARG A 42 6.80 -11.57 -0.23
N HIS A 43 7.91 -10.96 0.19
CA HIS A 43 8.64 -11.42 1.38
C HIS A 43 7.76 -11.29 2.63
N ALA A 44 7.15 -10.12 2.84
CA ALA A 44 6.26 -9.87 3.97
C ALA A 44 5.02 -10.79 3.98
N GLU A 45 4.49 -11.14 2.80
CA GLU A 45 3.38 -12.09 2.66
C GLU A 45 3.81 -13.52 3.01
N SER A 46 5.01 -13.94 2.60
CA SER A 46 5.52 -15.29 2.84
C SER A 46 5.98 -15.54 4.28
N ASP A 47 6.60 -14.55 4.91
CA ASP A 47 7.09 -14.61 6.29
C ASP A 47 7.08 -13.20 6.90
N TYR A 48 5.92 -12.84 7.44
CA TYR A 48 5.70 -11.53 8.04
C TYR A 48 6.64 -11.24 9.22
N THR A 49 6.87 -12.24 10.07
CA THR A 49 7.71 -12.09 11.27
C THR A 49 9.18 -12.01 10.89
N GLY A 50 9.65 -12.88 9.99
CA GLY A 50 11.02 -12.86 9.48
C GLY A 50 11.34 -11.57 8.75
N PHE A 51 10.41 -11.06 7.93
CA PHE A 51 10.54 -9.78 7.23
C PHE A 51 10.82 -8.63 8.21
N TRP A 52 9.98 -8.45 9.23
CA TRP A 52 10.17 -7.37 10.20
C TRP A 52 11.38 -7.57 11.09
N ALA A 53 11.66 -8.80 11.51
CA ALA A 53 12.84 -9.10 12.32
C ALA A 53 14.14 -8.80 11.55
N GLN A 54 14.18 -9.06 10.24
CA GLN A 54 15.32 -8.71 9.40
C GLN A 54 15.48 -7.18 9.30
N LEU A 55 14.43 -6.45 8.93
CA LEU A 55 14.49 -4.99 8.84
C LEU A 55 14.90 -4.34 10.15
N ALA A 56 14.39 -4.85 11.27
CA ALA A 56 14.77 -4.37 12.60
C ALA A 56 16.27 -4.53 12.86
N ARG A 57 16.89 -5.65 12.46
CA ARG A 57 18.33 -5.86 12.62
C ARG A 57 19.18 -4.99 11.70
N GLU A 58 18.68 -4.69 10.50
CA GLU A 58 19.41 -3.94 9.47
C GLU A 58 19.32 -2.42 9.67
N GLU A 59 18.14 -1.91 9.99
CA GLU A 59 17.83 -0.47 9.93
C GLU A 59 17.79 0.22 11.29
N ILE A 60 17.74 -0.54 12.38
CA ILE A 60 17.68 0.01 13.75
C ILE A 60 19.00 -0.25 14.47
N VAL A 61 19.57 0.80 15.05
CA VAL A 61 20.74 0.67 15.94
C VAL A 61 20.25 0.27 17.33
N TRP A 62 20.49 -0.99 17.69
CA TRP A 62 20.12 -1.53 19.00
C TRP A 62 21.19 -1.22 20.04
N ARG A 63 20.77 -0.78 21.22
CA ARG A 63 21.66 -0.54 22.36
C ARG A 63 22.08 -1.85 23.05
N THR A 64 21.19 -2.83 23.03
CA THR A 64 21.44 -4.20 23.49
C THR A 64 20.81 -5.11 22.45
N PRO A 65 21.51 -6.13 21.94
CA PRO A 65 20.95 -7.06 20.96
C PRO A 65 19.76 -7.85 21.53
#